data_AF-A0A941N9R6-F1
#
_entry.id   AF-A0A941N9R6-F1
#
_cell.length_a   1.000
_cell.length_b   1.000
_cell.length_c   1.000
_cell.angle_alpha   90.00
_cell.angle_beta   90.00
_cell.angle_gamma   90.00
#
_symmetry.space_group_name_H-M   'P 1'
#
loop_
_entity.id
_entity.type
_entity.pdbx_description
1 polymer ?
#
loop_
_entity_poly.entity_id
_entity_poly.type
_entity_poly.pdbx_seq_one_letter_code
_entity_poly.pdbx_strand_id
1 'polypeptide(L)' 'VVRGCDRIVPVDIYVPGCPPTAEALVYGVLLLQRKIRRTGNIDR' A
#
# COMPACT_ATOMS: atom_id res chain seq x y z
N VAL A 1 16.88 9.61 10.49
CA VAL A 1 15.74 8.89 9.87
C VAL A 1 14.96 9.86 8.99
N VAL A 2 14.66 9.48 7.75
CA VAL A 2 13.75 10.26 6.90
C VAL A 2 12.32 10.01 7.39
N ARG A 3 11.50 11.06 7.50
CA ARG A 3 10.10 10.94 7.94
C ARG A 3 9.24 10.43 6.80
N GLY A 4 8.83 9.16 6.86
CA GLY A 4 7.91 8.55 5.92
C GLY A 4 8.55 8.19 4.57
N CYS A 5 8.09 7.09 3.97
CA CYS A 5 8.55 6.62 2.66
C CYS A 5 7.93 7.42 1.50
N ASP A 6 6.79 8.05 1.77
CA ASP A 6 5.97 8.85 0.84
C ASP A 6 6.65 10.10 0.31
N ARG A 7 7.68 10.56 1.00
CA ARG A 7 8.52 11.68 0.55
C ARG A 7 9.53 11.28 -0.52
N ILE A 8 9.79 9.98 -0.66
CA ILE A 8 10.80 9.42 -1.57
C ILE A 8 10.12 8.77 -2.76
N VAL A 9 9.04 8.02 -2.51
CA VAL A 9 8.26 7.30 -3.54
C VAL A 9 6.77 7.49 -3.30
N PRO A 10 5.94 7.52 -4.36
CA PRO A 10 4.50 7.56 -4.19
C PRO A 10 4.01 6.29 -3.48
N VAL A 11 3.32 6.45 -2.36
CA VAL A 11 2.75 5.33 -1.61
C VAL A 11 1.30 5.12 -2.03
N ASP A 12 0.99 3.91 -2.48
CA ASP A 12 -0.37 3.57 -2.91
C ASP A 12 -1.34 3.33 -1.76
N ILE A 13 -0.88 2.65 -0.70
CA ILE A 13 -1.66 2.21 0.46
C ILE A 13 -0.75 2.18 1.69
N TYR A 14 -1.25 2.69 2.82
CA TYR A 14 -0.61 2.58 4.12
C TYR A 14 -1.24 1.47 4.95
N VAL A 15 -0.40 0.69 5.65
CA VAL A 15 -0.84 -0.32 6.62
C VAL A 15 -0.36 0.10 8.01
N PRO A 16 -1.25 0.44 8.94
CA PRO A 16 -0.86 0.86 10.29
C PRO A 16 -0.39 -0.35 11.13
N GLY A 17 0.61 -0.12 11.98
CA GLY A 17 1.08 -1.10 12.97
C GLY A 17 2.58 -1.03 13.23
N CYS A 18 3.01 -1.54 14.38
CA CYS A 18 4.44 -1.62 14.75
C CYS A 18 4.71 -2.83 15.66
N PRO A 19 4.89 -4.04 15.10
CA PRO A 19 4.69 -4.42 13.69
C PRO A 19 3.19 -4.56 13.37
N PRO A 20 2.76 -4.39 12.11
CA PRO A 20 1.40 -4.72 11.72
C PRO A 20 1.12 -6.21 11.94
N THR A 21 -0.12 -6.54 12.29
CA THR A 21 -0.54 -7.94 12.38
C THR A 21 -0.53 -8.59 10.99
N ALA A 22 -0.36 -9.91 10.94
CA ALA A 22 -0.38 -10.64 9.68
C ALA A 22 -1.69 -10.39 8.89
N GLU A 23 -2.82 -10.33 9.59
CA GLU A 23 -4.13 -10.02 9.00
C GLU A 23 -4.18 -8.62 8.38
N ALA A 24 -3.64 -7.60 9.07
CA ALA A 24 -3.60 -6.23 8.56
C ALA A 24 -2.74 -6.10 7.30
N LEU A 25 -1.61 -6.83 7.24
CA LEU A 25 -0.74 -6.87 6.07
C LEU A 25 -1.45 -7.52 4.87
N VAL A 26 -2.07 -8.68 5.08
CA VAL A 26 -2.82 -9.40 4.02
C VAL A 26 -3.99 -8.55 3.53
N TYR A 27 -4.70 -7.87 4.44
CA TYR A 27 -5.75 -6.94 4.08
C TYR A 27 -5.24 -5.77 3.22
N GLY A 28 -4.07 -5.20 3.55
CA GLY A 28 -3.41 -4.17 2.74
C GLY A 28 -3.12 -4.64 1.31
N VAL A 29 -2.66 -5.87 1.14
CA VAL A 29 -2.42 -6.47 -0.20
C VAL A 29 -3.74 -6.66 -0.95
N LEU A 30 -4.81 -7.12 -0.28
CA LEU A 30 -6.12 -7.26 -0.91
C LEU A 30 -6.70 -5.90 -1.34
N LEU A 31 -6.50 -4.85 -0.54
CA LEU A 31 -6.87 -3.49 -0.93
C LEU A 31 -6.09 -3.01 -2.15
N LEU A 32 -4.80 -3.35 -2.25
CA LEU A 32 -3.97 -3.04 -3.42
C LEU A 32 -4.51 -3.70 -4.68
N GLN A 33 -4.83 -5.00 -4.60
CA GLN A 33 -5.44 -5.73 -5.72
C GLN A 33 -6.78 -5.12 -6.14
N ARG A 34 -7.59 -4.65 -5.20
CA ARG A 34 -8.86 -3.95 -5.51
C ARG A 34 -8.62 -2.60 -6.17
N LYS A 35 -7.60 -1.84 -5.73
CA LYS A 35 -7.20 -0.57 -6.33
C LYS A 35 -6.74 -0.77 -7.78
N ILE A 36 -5.87 -1.75 -8.01
CA ILE A 36 -5.39 -2.12 -9.36
C ILE A 36 -6.57 -2.49 -10.28
N ARG A 37 -7.46 -3.37 -9.80
CA ARG A 37 -8.63 -3.81 -10.60
C ARG A 37 -9.57 -2.65 -10.96
N ARG A 38 -9.70 -1.64 -10.09
CA ARG A 38 -10.56 -0.48 -10.34
C ARG A 38 -9.90 0.54 -11.28
N THR A 39 -8.60 0.78 -11.10
CA THR A 39 -7.90 1.85 -11.82
C THR A 39 -7.43 1.41 -13.20
N GLY A 40 -7.15 0.12 -13.44
CA GLY A 40 -6.96 -0.46 -14.78
C GLY A 40 -5.80 0.11 -15.64
N ASN A 41 -5.09 1.14 -15.19
CA ASN A 41 -4.05 1.81 -15.97
C ASN A 41 -2.68 1.34 -15.52
N ILE A 42 -2.25 0.20 -16.06
CA ILE A 42 -0.83 0.01 -16.35
C ILE A 42 -0.64 0.74 -17.68
N ASP A 43 -0.40 2.04 -17.60
CA ASP A 43 0.14 2.81 -18.73
C ASP A 43 1.38 2.02 -19.22
N ARG A 44 1.26 1.42 -20.40
CA ARG A 44 2.32 0.66 -21.05
C ARG A 44 3.12 1.59 -21.94
#